data_AF-A0A939V641-F1
#
_entry.id   AF-A0A939V641-F1
#
_cell.length_a   1.000
_cell.length_b   1.000
_cell.length_c   1.000
_cell.angle_alpha   90.00
_cell.angle_beta   90.00
_cell.angle_gamma   90.00
#
_symmetry.space_group_name_H-M   'P 1'
#
loop_
_entity.id
_entity.type
_entity.pdbx_description
1 polymer ?
#
loop_
_entity_poly.entity_id
_entity_poly.type
_entity_poly.pdbx_seq_one_letter_code
_entity_poly.pdbx_strand_id
1 'polypeptide(L)'
;MKLNAITSIVAVLIAGLLAYLFYTISKNDDTALATAIAGFLSLGVVLGGMMGVKLQDSKHNTNLRLVSILFFLIGLIFHLIAALSGTSVPFVIIFAGLILVIYILAAYTIAKAKM
;
A
#
# COMPACT_ATOMS: atom_id res chain seq x y z
N MET A 1 -16.42 -4.32 -8.82
CA MET A 1 -15.75 -3.15 -8.18
C MET A 1 -15.85 -2.00 -9.15
N LYS A 2 -16.21 -0.79 -8.70
CA LYS A 2 -16.14 0.42 -9.54
C LYS A 2 -14.96 1.27 -9.10
N LEU A 3 -14.14 1.71 -10.05
CA LEU A 3 -13.03 2.60 -9.78
C LEU A 3 -13.52 4.05 -9.86
N ASN A 4 -13.15 4.88 -8.88
CA ASN A 4 -13.34 6.33 -8.96
C ASN A 4 -12.03 6.96 -9.40
N ALA A 5 -12.01 7.48 -10.63
CA ALA A 5 -10.81 8.03 -11.24
C ALA A 5 -10.16 9.14 -10.40
N ILE A 6 -10.95 10.05 -9.82
CA ILE A 6 -10.43 11.17 -9.04
C ILE A 6 -9.73 10.66 -7.79
N THR A 7 -10.37 9.78 -7.01
CA THR A 7 -9.77 9.27 -5.77
C THR A 7 -8.64 8.28 -6.03
N SER A 8 -8.65 7.58 -7.16
CA SER A 8 -7.50 6.78 -7.61
C SER A 8 -6.29 7.64 -7.97
N ILE A 9 -6.49 8.79 -8.63
CA ILE A 9 -5.40 9.74 -8.91
C ILE A 9 -4.83 10.28 -7.60
N VAL A 10 -5.68 10.67 -6.64
CA VAL A 10 -5.24 11.11 -5.31
C VAL A 10 -4.43 10.02 -4.60
N ALA A 11 -4.87 8.76 -4.64
CA ALA A 11 -4.12 7.64 -4.08
C ALA A 11 -2.72 7.50 -4.69
N VAL A 12 -2.60 7.61 -6.01
CA VAL A 12 -1.31 7.57 -6.72
C VAL A 12 -0.41 8.73 -6.33
N LEU A 13 -0.96 9.95 -6.24
CA LEU A 13 -0.19 11.14 -5.83
C LEU A 13 0.35 11.00 -4.40
N ILE A 14 -0.49 10.55 -3.46
CA ILE A 14 -0.06 10.30 -2.07
C ILE A 14 1.03 9.23 -2.04
N ALA A 15 0.85 8.13 -2.76
CA ALA A 15 1.86 7.07 -2.84
C ALA A 15 3.19 7.58 -3.42
N GLY A 16 3.15 8.44 -4.45
CA GLY A 16 4.33 9.06 -5.04
C GLY A 16 5.08 9.96 -4.06
N LEU A 17 4.36 10.77 -3.28
CA LEU A 17 4.96 11.62 -2.25
C LEU A 17 5.61 10.78 -1.13
N LEU A 18 4.95 9.71 -0.69
CA LEU A 18 5.52 8.79 0.31
C LEU A 18 6.74 8.03 -0.22
N ALA A 19 6.71 7.60 -1.48
CA ALA A 19 7.85 6.96 -2.12
C ALA A 19 9.06 7.91 -2.21
N TYR A 20 8.83 9.18 -2.57
CA TYR A 20 9.87 10.20 -2.58
C TYR A 20 10.43 10.46 -1.16
N LEU A 21 9.56 10.46 -0.15
CA LEU A 21 10.00 10.54 1.25
C LEU A 21 10.92 9.37 1.61
N PHE A 22 10.54 8.13 1.31
CA PHE A 22 11.36 6.96 1.61
C PHE A 22 12.70 7.00 0.88
N TYR A 23 12.70 7.36 -0.41
CA TYR A 23 13.92 7.57 -1.19
C TYR A 23 14.84 8.60 -0.52
N THR A 24 14.28 9.72 -0.08
CA THR A 24 15.05 10.81 0.53
C THR A 24 15.67 10.39 1.86
N ILE A 25 14.95 9.63 2.68
CA ILE A 25 15.45 9.10 3.96
C ILE A 25 16.60 8.11 3.73
N SER A 26 16.45 7.23 2.75
CA SER A 26 17.39 6.14 2.47
C SER A 26 18.45 6.46 1.41
N LYS A 27 18.55 7.72 0.95
CA LYS A 27 19.33 8.12 -0.24
C LYS A 27 20.81 7.69 -0.28
N ASN A 28 21.41 7.43 0.88
CA ASN A 28 22.82 7.04 1.01
C ASN A 28 23.00 5.52 1.16
N ASP A 29 21.91 4.76 1.05
CA ASP A 29 21.84 3.30 1.24
C ASP A 29 21.48 2.60 -0.08
N ASP A 30 22.00 1.39 -0.28
CA ASP A 30 21.71 0.56 -1.47
C ASP A 30 20.21 0.20 -1.58
N THR A 31 19.46 0.30 -0.47
CA THR A 31 18.01 0.09 -0.43
C THR A 31 17.18 1.25 -0.92
N ALA A 32 17.77 2.41 -1.25
CA ALA A 32 17.01 3.63 -1.53
C ALA A 32 15.93 3.43 -2.60
N LEU A 33 16.34 2.86 -3.74
CA LEU A 33 15.45 2.61 -4.86
C LEU A 33 14.43 1.51 -4.53
N ALA A 34 14.87 0.45 -3.85
CA ALA A 34 14.02 -0.68 -3.49
C ALA A 34 12.88 -0.24 -2.56
N THR A 35 13.19 0.53 -1.51
CA THR A 35 12.21 1.03 -0.54
C THR A 35 11.25 2.02 -1.19
N ALA A 36 11.73 2.88 -2.09
CA ALA A 36 10.88 3.82 -2.82
C ALA A 36 9.88 3.11 -3.75
N ILE A 37 10.36 2.19 -4.60
CA ILE A 37 9.52 1.46 -5.56
C ILE A 37 8.55 0.54 -4.81
N ALA A 38 9.04 -0.21 -3.83
CA ALA A 38 8.20 -1.10 -3.04
C ALA A 38 7.15 -0.31 -2.26
N GLY A 39 7.52 0.82 -1.66
CA GLY A 39 6.61 1.74 -0.98
C GLY A 39 5.53 2.30 -1.90
N PHE A 40 5.91 2.78 -3.09
CA PHE A 40 4.98 3.28 -4.09
C PHE A 40 3.94 2.22 -4.47
N LEU A 41 4.40 1.04 -4.85
CA LEU A 41 3.52 -0.04 -5.30
C LEU A 41 2.63 -0.54 -4.18
N SER A 42 3.19 -0.83 -3.00
CA SER A 42 2.42 -1.40 -1.90
C SER A 42 1.41 -0.40 -1.34
N LEU A 43 1.84 0.83 -1.04
CA LEU A 43 0.95 1.84 -0.46
C LEU A 43 -0.04 2.38 -1.51
N GLY A 44 0.37 2.47 -2.78
CA GLY A 44 -0.52 2.87 -3.87
C GLY A 44 -1.68 1.91 -4.05
N VAL A 45 -1.43 0.59 -4.04
CA VAL A 45 -2.50 -0.41 -4.13
C VAL A 45 -3.41 -0.37 -2.90
N VAL A 46 -2.85 -0.24 -1.70
CA VAL A 46 -3.64 -0.16 -0.46
C VAL A 46 -4.50 1.11 -0.40
N LEU A 47 -3.93 2.27 -0.76
CA LEU A 47 -4.68 3.52 -0.89
C LEU A 47 -5.76 3.40 -1.99
N GLY A 48 -5.43 2.73 -3.10
CA GLY A 48 -6.37 2.41 -4.16
C GLY A 48 -7.61 1.68 -3.65
N GLY A 49 -7.46 0.64 -2.83
CA GLY A 49 -8.63 -0.02 -2.21
C GLY A 49 -9.30 0.79 -1.11
N MET A 50 -8.56 1.65 -0.39
CA MET A 50 -9.12 2.54 0.64
C MET A 50 -10.07 3.60 0.06
N MET A 51 -9.66 4.29 -1.02
CA MET A 51 -10.38 5.45 -1.56
C MET A 51 -10.76 5.34 -3.03
N GLY A 52 -9.99 4.60 -3.84
CA GLY A 52 -10.19 4.45 -5.28
C GLY A 52 -11.27 3.43 -5.66
N VAL A 53 -11.51 2.43 -4.81
CA VAL A 53 -12.49 1.37 -5.05
C VAL A 53 -13.81 1.65 -4.34
N LYS A 54 -14.91 1.46 -5.08
CA LYS A 54 -16.28 1.42 -4.53
C LYS A 54 -16.90 0.03 -4.76
N LEU A 55 -17.34 -0.60 -3.67
CA LEU A 55 -18.15 -1.82 -3.72
C LEU A 55 -19.65 -1.49 -3.78
N GLN A 56 -20.47 -2.44 -4.23
CA GLN A 56 -21.92 -2.23 -4.40
C GLN A 56 -22.63 -2.10 -3.06
N ASP A 57 -22.23 -2.91 -2.07
CA ASP A 57 -22.79 -2.91 -0.72
C ASP A 57 -21.92 -2.07 0.24
N SER A 58 -22.60 -1.26 1.06
CA SER A 58 -22.02 -0.42 2.12
C SER A 58 -21.22 -1.24 3.14
N LYS A 59 -21.69 -2.44 3.53
CA LYS A 59 -20.98 -3.27 4.53
C LYS A 59 -19.61 -3.72 4.01
N HIS A 60 -19.58 -4.28 2.81
CA HIS A 60 -18.36 -4.70 2.14
C HIS A 60 -17.41 -3.51 1.89
N ASN A 61 -17.95 -2.35 1.52
CA ASN A 61 -17.17 -1.13 1.31
C ASN A 61 -16.50 -0.64 2.61
N THR A 62 -17.22 -0.67 3.74
CA THR A 62 -16.67 -0.33 5.06
C THR A 62 -15.58 -1.32 5.47
N ASN A 63 -15.81 -2.62 5.30
CA ASN A 63 -14.82 -3.65 5.61
C ASN A 63 -13.54 -3.49 4.78
N LEU A 64 -13.67 -3.22 3.46
CA LEU A 64 -12.53 -2.95 2.59
C LEU A 64 -11.73 -1.74 3.08
N ARG A 65 -12.41 -0.66 3.48
CA ARG A 65 -11.76 0.55 4.02
C ARG A 65 -10.99 0.27 5.31
N LEU A 66 -11.61 -0.43 6.26
CA LEU A 66 -10.96 -0.78 7.53
C LEU A 66 -9.72 -1.64 7.32
N VAL A 67 -9.82 -2.68 6.48
CA VAL A 67 -8.67 -3.52 6.14
C VAL A 67 -7.59 -2.70 5.43
N SER A 68 -7.97 -1.80 4.52
CA SER A 68 -7.01 -0.93 3.83
C SER A 68 -6.31 0.03 4.79
N ILE A 69 -7.01 0.59 5.79
CA ILE A 69 -6.40 1.46 6.81
C ILE A 69 -5.38 0.67 7.63
N LEU A 70 -5.74 -0.53 8.07
CA LEU A 70 -4.82 -1.39 8.83
C LEU A 70 -3.57 -1.71 8.03
N PHE A 71 -3.71 -2.16 6.79
CA PHE A 71 -2.56 -2.49 5.93
C PHE A 71 -1.76 -1.27 5.51
N PHE A 72 -2.41 -0.10 5.39
CA PHE A 72 -1.71 1.15 5.13
C PHE A 72 -0.79 1.51 6.29
N LEU A 73 -1.27 1.42 7.53
CA LEU A 73 -0.46 1.70 8.71
C LEU A 73 0.68 0.70 8.87
N ILE A 74 0.41 -0.61 8.69
CA ILE A 74 1.42 -1.66 8.73
C ILE A 74 2.50 -1.41 7.66
N GLY A 75 2.09 -1.15 6.42
CA GLY A 75 3.00 -0.89 5.31
C GLY A 75 3.80 0.41 5.49
N LEU A 76 3.16 1.47 6.00
CA LEU A 76 3.81 2.75 6.26
C LEU A 76 4.91 2.62 7.32
N ILE A 77 4.60 1.95 8.44
CA ILE A 77 5.58 1.68 9.50
C ILE A 77 6.72 0.82 8.96
N PHE A 78 6.40 -0.24 8.21
CA PHE A 78 7.41 -1.10 7.61
C PHE A 78 8.37 -0.33 6.69
N HIS A 79 7.86 0.49 5.76
CA HIS A 79 8.69 1.26 4.84
C HIS A 79 9.50 2.36 5.53
N LEU A 80 8.95 2.98 6.58
CA LEU A 80 9.71 3.92 7.41
C LEU A 80 10.89 3.24 8.12
N ILE A 81 10.64 2.08 8.74
CA ILE A 81 11.71 1.31 9.40
C ILE A 81 12.75 0.87 8.36
N ALA A 82 12.32 0.33 7.22
CA ALA A 82 13.21 -0.08 6.14
C ALA A 82 14.10 1.09 5.65
N ALA A 83 13.50 2.27 5.45
CA ALA A 83 14.22 3.45 5.02
C ALA A 83 15.24 3.96 6.06
N LEU A 84 14.95 3.82 7.35
CA LEU A 84 15.80 4.31 8.44
C LEU A 84 16.92 3.33 8.84
N SER A 85 16.70 2.03 8.64
CA SER A 85 17.57 0.98 9.20
C SER A 85 18.66 0.48 8.24
N GLY A 86 18.58 0.81 6.94
CA GLY A 86 19.56 0.32 5.96
C GLY A 86 19.60 -1.19 5.86
N THR A 87 18.42 -1.82 5.84
CA THR A 87 18.26 -3.28 5.71
C THR A 87 18.78 -3.80 4.36
N SER A 88 18.66 -5.09 4.07
CA SER A 88 19.02 -5.61 2.75
C SER A 88 17.89 -5.43 1.73
N VAL A 89 18.24 -5.20 0.46
CA VAL A 89 17.27 -5.10 -0.64
C VAL A 89 16.31 -6.31 -0.70
N PRO A 90 16.77 -7.57 -0.55
CA PRO A 90 15.86 -8.72 -0.52
C PRO A 90 14.83 -8.65 0.61
N PHE A 91 15.24 -8.18 1.79
CA PHE A 91 14.34 -8.04 2.93
C PHE A 91 13.20 -7.05 2.64
N VAL A 92 13.55 -5.88 2.11
CA VAL A 92 12.56 -4.85 1.74
C VAL A 92 11.55 -5.39 0.73
N ILE A 93 12.03 -6.04 -0.33
CA ILE A 93 11.17 -6.54 -1.41
C ILE A 93 10.25 -7.66 -0.91
N ILE A 94 10.79 -8.66 -0.20
CA ILE A 94 10.01 -9.82 0.24
C ILE A 94 8.92 -9.41 1.22
N PHE A 95 9.24 -8.60 2.23
CA PHE A 95 8.27 -8.18 3.23
C PHE A 95 7.22 -7.21 2.66
N ALA A 96 7.61 -6.25 1.83
CA ALA A 96 6.65 -5.39 1.13
C ALA A 96 5.70 -6.21 0.23
N GLY A 97 6.25 -7.19 -0.48
CA GLY A 97 5.50 -8.11 -1.32
C GLY A 97 4.50 -8.94 -0.51
N LEU A 98 4.91 -9.49 0.64
CA LEU A 98 4.02 -10.25 1.52
C LEU A 98 2.88 -9.39 2.05
N ILE A 99 3.17 -8.17 2.55
CA ILE A 99 2.15 -7.24 3.03
C ILE A 99 1.14 -6.96 1.90
N LEU A 100 1.63 -6.68 0.69
CA LEU A 100 0.80 -6.37 -0.47
C LEU A 100 -0.05 -7.57 -0.93
N VAL A 101 0.52 -8.76 -1.03
CA VAL A 101 -0.20 -9.97 -1.49
C VAL A 101 -1.27 -10.38 -0.48
N ILE A 102 -0.97 -10.32 0.83
CA ILE A 102 -1.96 -10.59 1.88
C ILE A 102 -3.09 -9.56 1.81
N TYR A 103 -2.77 -8.28 1.60
CA TYR A 103 -3.78 -7.25 1.41
C TYR A 103 -4.67 -7.54 0.20
N ILE A 104 -4.09 -7.85 -0.96
CA ILE A 104 -4.85 -8.15 -2.19
C ILE A 104 -5.77 -9.34 -1.95
N LEU A 105 -5.29 -10.38 -1.27
CA LEU A 105 -6.11 -11.55 -0.92
C LEU A 105 -7.28 -11.16 0.00
N ALA A 106 -7.03 -10.35 1.03
CA ALA A 106 -8.07 -9.86 1.93
C ALA A 106 -9.09 -8.97 1.21
N ALA A 107 -8.64 -8.06 0.33
CA ALA A 107 -9.52 -7.22 -0.46
C ALA A 107 -10.38 -8.06 -1.43
N TYR A 108 -9.79 -9.10 -2.03
CA TYR A 108 -10.49 -10.01 -2.93
C TYR A 108 -11.53 -10.87 -2.19
N THR A 109 -11.20 -11.41 -1.01
CA THR A 109 -12.17 -12.20 -0.23
C THR A 109 -13.35 -11.35 0.23
N ILE A 110 -13.11 -10.10 0.65
CA ILE A 110 -14.18 -9.14 0.94
C ILE A 110 -15.02 -8.85 -0.31
N ALA A 111 -14.39 -8.61 -1.46
CA ALA A 111 -15.12 -8.31 -2.69
C ALA A 111 -15.96 -9.50 -3.22
N LYS A 112 -15.57 -10.74 -2.90
CA LYS A 112 -16.24 -11.97 -3.35
C LYS A 112 -17.25 -12.53 -2.35
N ALA A 113 -17.21 -12.12 -1.09
CA ALA A 113 -18.13 -12.60 -0.07
C ALA A 113 -19.59 -12.45 -0.54
N LYS A 114 -20.35 -13.56 -0.48
CA LYS A 114 -21.78 -13.53 -0.84
C LYS A 114 -22.53 -12.78 0.27
N MET A 115 -23.43 -11.90 -0.15
CA MET A 115 -24.39 -11.19 0.71
C MET A 115 -25.33 -12.17 1.41
#